data_AF-M2YCG5-F1
#
_entry.id   AF-M2YCG5-F1
#
_cell.length_a   1.000
_cell.length_b   1.000
_cell.length_c   1.000
_cell.angle_alpha   90.00
_cell.angle_beta   90.00
_cell.angle_gamma   90.00
#
_symmetry.space_group_name_H-M   'P 1'
#
loop_
_entity.id
_entity.type
_entity.pdbx_description
1 polymer ?
#
loop_
_entity_poly.entity_id
_entity_poly.type
_entity_poly.pdbx_seq_one_letter_code
_entity_poly.pdbx_strand_id
1 'polypeptide(L)' 'MGDPGLEHRGAGGGCLHLPAVAYLELAGRALPLADGRWTVIAGWDPDATFWLHADPVPSGPSERWVQDPDDGRWRRG' A
#
# COMPACT_ATOMS: atom_id res chain seq x y z
N MET A 1 -9.16 24.08 41.84
CA MET A 1 -8.40 22.81 41.87
C MET A 1 -9.12 21.87 40.93
N GLY A 2 -8.78 21.97 39.64
CA GLY A 2 -9.46 21.28 38.55
C GLY A 2 -8.84 19.91 38.33
N ASP A 3 -9.69 18.93 38.06
CA ASP A 3 -9.34 17.56 37.73
C ASP A 3 -8.40 17.54 36.50
N PRO A 4 -7.14 17.07 36.62
CA PRO A 4 -6.22 17.06 35.50
C PRO A 4 -6.56 15.90 34.57
N GLY A 5 -7.04 16.24 33.38
CA GLY A 5 -6.78 15.48 32.17
C GLY A 5 -7.44 14.11 32.12
N LEU A 6 -8.70 14.09 31.68
CA LEU A 6 -9.22 12.97 30.90
C LEU A 6 -8.48 12.95 29.54
N GLU A 7 -7.22 12.50 29.56
CA GLU A 7 -6.52 12.13 28.35
C GLU A 7 -7.17 10.87 27.79
N HIS A 8 -8.07 11.07 26.83
CA HIS A 8 -8.59 9.99 26.00
C HIS A 8 -7.40 9.44 25.20
N ARG A 9 -6.67 8.50 25.80
CA ARG A 9 -5.78 7.60 25.07
C ARG A 9 -6.67 6.82 24.12
N GLY A 10 -6.79 7.29 22.88
CA GLY A 10 -7.39 6.54 21.80
C GLY A 10 -6.69 5.18 21.79
N ALA A 11 -7.49 4.11 21.90
CA ALA A 11 -7.00 2.75 21.91
C ALA A 11 -6.00 2.55 20.76
N GLY A 12 -4.81 2.07 21.09
CA GLY A 12 -3.79 1.74 20.09
C GLY A 12 -4.40 0.80 19.06
N GLY A 13 -4.69 1.35 17.87
CA GLY A 13 -5.17 0.58 16.75
C GLY A 13 -4.08 -0.40 16.39
N GLY A 14 -4.30 -1.69 16.65
CA GLY A 14 -3.39 -2.73 16.23
C GLY A 14 -3.32 -2.74 14.71
N CYS A 15 -2.25 -2.21 14.14
CA CYS A 15 -1.95 -2.38 12.72
C CYS A 15 -1.62 -3.86 12.49
N LEU A 16 -2.60 -4.62 11.99
CA LEU A 16 -2.35 -5.94 11.44
C LEU A 16 -1.56 -5.75 10.14
N HIS A 17 -0.28 -6.12 10.19
CA HIS A 17 0.58 -6.11 9.01
C HIS A 17 0.25 -7.34 8.17
N LEU A 18 0.01 -7.13 6.88
CA LEU A 18 -0.13 -8.23 5.94
C LEU A 18 1.26 -8.80 5.59
N PRO A 19 1.37 -10.09 5.24
CA PRO A 19 2.59 -10.61 4.66
C PRO A 19 2.90 -9.88 3.34
N ALA A 20 4.18 -9.70 3.03
CA ALA A 20 4.62 -8.94 1.83
C ALA A 20 3.97 -9.44 0.52
N VAL A 21 3.71 -10.75 0.41
CA VAL A 21 3.02 -11.33 -0.75
C VAL A 21 1.61 -10.75 -0.95
N ALA A 22 0.87 -10.49 0.12
CA ALA A 22 -0.49 -9.94 0.01
C ALA A 22 -0.47 -8.48 -0.46
N TYR A 23 0.52 -7.69 -0.03
CA TYR A 23 0.74 -6.34 -0.58
C TYR A 23 1.05 -6.39 -2.07
N LEU A 24 1.92 -7.30 -2.51
CA LEU A 24 2.30 -7.43 -3.91
C LEU A 24 1.14 -7.91 -4.80
N GLU A 25 0.40 -8.93 -4.36
CA GLU A 25 -0.74 -9.48 -5.12
C GLU A 25 -1.90 -8.50 -5.26
N LEU A 26 -2.08 -7.61 -4.29
CA LEU A 26 -3.23 -6.71 -4.20
C LEU A 26 -2.87 -5.24 -4.43
N ALA A 27 -1.60 -4.93 -4.69
CA ALA A 27 -1.14 -3.59 -5.04
C ALA A 27 -1.97 -3.02 -6.20
N GLY A 28 -2.54 -1.84 -5.98
CA GLY A 28 -3.35 -1.14 -6.98
C GLY A 28 -4.70 -1.81 -7.32
N ARG A 29 -5.09 -2.89 -6.65
CA ARG A 29 -6.40 -3.52 -6.84
C ARG A 29 -7.43 -2.92 -5.90
N ALA A 30 -8.55 -2.48 -6.46
CA ALA A 30 -9.73 -2.14 -5.68
C ALA A 30 -10.39 -3.43 -5.16
N LEU A 31 -10.58 -3.51 -3.85
CA LEU A 31 -11.25 -4.59 -3.16
C LEU A 31 -12.69 -4.18 -2.87
N PRO A 32 -13.69 -4.98 -3.27
CA PRO A 32 -15.09 -4.61 -3.11
C PRO A 32 -15.50 -4.64 -1.64
N LEU A 33 -16.29 -3.66 -1.24
CA LEU A 33 -17.06 -3.62 -0.01
C LEU A 33 -18.56 -3.68 -0.33
N ALA A 34 -19.40 -3.71 0.69
CA ALA A 34 -20.84 -3.59 0.51
C ALA A 34 -21.25 -2.20 -0.01
N ASP A 35 -22.43 -2.12 -0.63
CA ASP A 35 -23.09 -0.89 -1.06
C ASP A 35 -22.33 -0.11 -2.15
N GLY A 36 -21.69 -0.83 -3.07
CA GLY A 36 -20.94 -0.23 -4.18
C GLY A 36 -19.67 0.52 -3.74
N ARG A 37 -19.23 0.32 -2.49
CA ARG A 37 -18.00 0.90 -1.96
C ARG A 37 -16.82 -0.02 -2.26
N TRP A 38 -15.64 0.58 -2.29
CA TRP A 38 -14.38 -0.12 -2.54
C TRP A 38 -13.33 0.38 -1.58
N THR A 39 -12.37 -0.47 -1.28
CA THR A 39 -11.17 -0.11 -0.54
C THR A 39 -9.94 -0.54 -1.33
N VAL A 40 -8.78 -0.05 -0.95
CA VAL A 40 -7.49 -0.52 -1.43
C VAL A 40 -6.64 -0.86 -0.22
N ILE A 41 -5.69 -1.78 -0.36
CA ILE A 41 -4.64 -1.93 0.64
C ILE A 41 -3.74 -0.70 0.50
N ALA A 42 -3.91 0.26 1.40
CA ALA A 42 -3.09 1.45 1.53
C ALA A 42 -2.20 1.31 2.77
N GLY A 43 -0.96 1.81 2.65
CA GLY A 43 -0.01 1.82 3.76
C GLY A 43 0.97 0.64 3.69
N TRP A 44 2.12 0.92 3.11
CA TRP A 44 3.38 0.31 3.53
C TRP A 44 3.83 1.12 4.76
N ASP A 45 4.23 0.46 5.86
CA ASP A 45 4.94 1.12 6.94
C ASP A 45 6.25 1.71 6.38
N PRO A 46 6.37 3.04 6.23
CA PRO A 46 7.53 3.66 5.60
C PRO A 46 8.83 3.45 6.40
N ASP A 47 8.71 3.09 7.69
CA ASP A 47 9.85 2.80 8.55
C ASP A 47 10.28 1.32 8.45
N ALA A 48 9.47 0.46 7.80
CA ALA A 48 9.80 -0.95 7.60
C ALA A 48 10.47 -1.18 6.23
N THR A 49 11.73 -1.56 6.22
CA THR A 49 12.41 -2.04 5.00
C THR A 49 12.25 -3.55 4.87
N PHE A 50 11.54 -4.02 3.83
CA PHE A 50 11.45 -5.44 3.50
C PHE A 50 12.44 -5.77 2.37
N TRP A 51 13.37 -6.68 2.65
CA TRP A 51 14.27 -7.21 1.64
C TRP A 51 13.64 -8.46 1.02
N LEU A 52 13.38 -8.40 -0.29
CA LEU A 52 13.00 -9.58 -1.06
C LEU A 52 14.28 -10.40 -1.30
N HIS A 53 14.41 -11.52 -0.61
CA HIS A 53 15.59 -12.41 -0.72
C HIS A 53 15.49 -13.42 -1.88
N ALA A 54 14.35 -13.47 -2.57
CA ALA A 54 14.15 -14.32 -3.73
C ALA A 54 14.41 -13.52 -5.00
N ASP A 55 15.11 -14.13 -5.96
CA ASP A 55 15.24 -13.57 -7.29
C ASP A 55 13.85 -13.51 -7.95
N PRO A 56 13.37 -12.33 -8.36
CA PRO A 56 12.08 -12.22 -9.01
C PRO A 56 12.10 -13.00 -10.33
N VAL A 57 11.15 -13.92 -10.50
CA VAL A 57 10.97 -14.64 -11.76
C VAL A 57 10.09 -13.78 -12.68
N PRO A 58 10.55 -13.41 -13.89
CA PRO A 58 9.75 -12.63 -14.82
C PRO A 58 8.42 -13.34 -15.15
N SER A 59 7.31 -12.65 -14.96
CA SER A 59 5.97 -13.11 -15.35
C SER A 59 5.58 -12.51 -16.70
N GLY A 60 6.26 -12.96 -17.77
CA GLY A 60 5.99 -12.54 -19.14
C GLY A 60 7.04 -11.61 -19.75
N PRO A 61 6.77 -11.04 -20.95
CA PRO A 61 7.70 -10.16 -21.63
C PRO A 61 7.90 -8.86 -20.85
N SER A 62 9.15 -8.39 -20.77
CA SER A 62 9.48 -7.11 -20.17
C SER A 62 8.89 -5.96 -21.00
N GLU A 63 8.11 -5.08 -20.36
CA GLU A 63 7.61 -3.85 -20.98
C GLU A 63 8.43 -2.63 -20.54
N ARG A 64 8.82 -1.79 -21.51
CA ARG A 64 9.43 -0.50 -21.22
C ARG A 64 8.33 0.56 -21.10
N TRP A 65 8.34 1.27 -19.98
CA TRP A 65 7.48 2.41 -19.74
C TRP A 65 8.32 3.68 -19.71
N VAL A 66 7.86 4.71 -20.42
CA VAL A 66 8.48 6.02 -20.49
C VAL A 66 7.46 7.03 -19.98
N GLN A 67 7.90 7.87 -19.05
CA GLN A 67 7.09 9.00 -18.60
C GLN A 67 7.25 10.15 -19.59
N ASP A 68 6.12 10.67 -20.07
CA ASP A 68 6.10 11.88 -20.87
C ASP A 68 6.47 13.08 -19.99
N PRO A 69 7.53 13.84 -20.35
CA PRO A 69 7.96 14.99 -19.55
C PRO A 69 6.96 16.16 -19.56
N ASP A 70 6.08 16.24 -20.55
CA ASP A 70 5.20 17.40 -20.73
C ASP A 70 3.91 17.28 -19.91
N ASP A 71 3.38 16.06 -19.73
CA ASP A 71 2.12 15.83 -19.01
C ASP A 71 2.22 14.80 -17.87
N GLY A 72 3.40 14.21 -17.65
CA GLY A 72 3.68 13.24 -16.61
C GLY A 72 3.03 11.88 -16.82
N ARG A 73 2.37 11.64 -17.96
CA ARG A 73 1.69 10.37 -18.25
C ARG A 73 2.68 9.31 -18.66
N TRP A 74 2.43 8.09 -18.20
CA TRP A 74 3.21 6.92 -18.60
C TRP A 74 2.69 6.35 -19.91
N ARG A 75 3.60 6.04 -20.82
CA ARG A 75 3.31 5.33 -22.07
C ARG A 75 4.29 4.19 -22.28
N ARG A 76 3.86 3.16 -23.01
CA ARG A 76 4.78 2.13 -23.52
C ARG A 76 5.72 2.77 -24.54
N GLY A 77 7.01 2.46 -24.45
CA GLY A 77 8.07 3.03 -25.28
C GLY A 77 9.06 2.01 -25.81
#